data_AF-A0A972SXQ3-F1
#
_entry.id   AF-A0A972SXQ3-F1
#
_cell.length_a   1.000
_cell.length_b   1.000
_cell.length_c   1.000
_cell.angle_alpha   90.00
_cell.angle_beta   90.00
_cell.angle_gamma   90.00
#
_symmetry.space_group_name_H-M   'P 1'
#
loop_
_entity.id
_entity.type
_entity.pdbx_description
1 polymer ?
#
loop_
_entity_poly.entity_id
_entity_poly.type
_entity_poly.pdbx_seq_one_letter_code
_entity_poly.pdbx_strand_id
1 'polypeptide(L)'
;MTLEEVARQVHLSPAYFSYLFRREQGQTFTDYLTATRLDKAKELLRTDPALSISEVAGKVGYEDANYFSRLFKKKTGLTPARYRKKEIERR
;
A
#
# COMPACT_ATOMS: atom_id res chain seq x y z
N MET A 1 -6.78 -2.31 8.03
CA MET A 1 -6.06 -3.60 7.92
C MET A 1 -4.63 -3.46 8.42
N THR A 2 -4.38 -3.89 9.65
CA THR A 2 -3.04 -3.98 10.27
C THR A 2 -2.67 -5.44 10.53
N LEU A 3 -1.42 -5.68 10.97
CA LEU A 3 -0.96 -7.01 11.36
C LEU A 3 -1.80 -7.57 12.51
N GLU A 4 -2.12 -6.73 13.49
CA GLU A 4 -2.92 -7.06 14.66
C GLU A 4 -4.36 -7.43 14.27
N GLU A 5 -4.94 -6.71 13.31
CA GLU A 5 -6.28 -7.02 12.82
C GLU A 5 -6.32 -8.39 12.14
N VAL A 6 -5.35 -8.70 11.28
CA VAL A 6 -5.30 -10.00 10.61
C VAL A 6 -5.00 -11.13 11.60
N ALA A 7 -4.04 -10.93 12.50
CA ALA A 7 -3.72 -11.91 13.54
C ALA A 7 -4.96 -12.27 14.39
N ARG A 8 -5.75 -11.26 14.79
CA ARG A 8 -7.03 -11.49 15.49
C ARG A 8 -8.04 -12.27 14.65
N GLN A 9 -8.17 -11.96 13.35
CA GLN A 9 -9.09 -12.66 12.45
C GLN A 9 -8.72 -14.14 12.26
N VAL A 10 -7.43 -14.47 12.32
CA VAL A 10 -6.95 -15.86 12.23
C VAL A 10 -6.70 -16.51 13.60
N HIS A 11 -7.17 -15.89 14.68
CA HIS A 11 -7.03 -16.38 16.06
C HIS A 11 -5.58 -16.64 16.51
N LEU A 12 -4.63 -15.85 16.00
CA LEU A 12 -3.22 -15.92 16.38
C LEU A 12 -2.79 -14.68 17.17
N SER A 13 -1.76 -14.82 17.99
CA SER A 13 -1.08 -13.65 18.53
C SER A 13 -0.35 -12.91 17.40
N PRO A 14 -0.25 -11.57 17.44
CA PRO A 14 0.49 -10.78 16.44
C PRO A 14 1.93 -11.27 16.25
N ALA A 15 2.61 -11.60 17.36
CA ALA A 15 3.98 -12.11 17.32
C ALA A 15 4.08 -13.45 16.58
N TYR A 16 3.18 -14.40 16.88
CA TYR A 16 3.18 -15.70 16.22
C TYR A 16 2.78 -15.61 14.75
N PHE A 17 1.78 -14.78 14.42
CA PHE A 17 1.42 -14.50 13.04
C PHE A 17 2.58 -13.90 12.26
N SER A 18 3.28 -12.90 12.81
CA SER A 18 4.44 -12.26 12.17
C SER A 18 5.56 -13.27 11.90
N TYR A 19 5.86 -14.12 12.89
CA TYR A 19 6.84 -15.20 12.76
C TYR A 19 6.44 -16.20 11.66
N LEU A 20 5.21 -16.70 11.71
CA LEU A 20 4.70 -17.68 10.74
C LEU A 20 4.69 -17.08 9.33
N PHE A 21 4.14 -15.87 9.16
CA PHE A 21 4.09 -15.20 7.87
C PHE A 21 5.48 -15.03 7.27
N ARG A 22 6.47 -14.58 8.06
CA ARG A 22 7.84 -14.43 7.59
C ARG A 22 8.47 -15.77 7.22
N ARG A 23 8.21 -16.83 8.00
CA ARG A 23 8.73 -18.17 7.73
C ARG A 23 8.19 -18.71 6.40
N GLU A 24 6.90 -18.54 6.13
CA GLU A 24 6.25 -19.08 4.93
C GLU A 24 6.48 -18.19 3.68
N GLN A 25 6.51 -16.86 3.83
CA GLN A 25 6.54 -15.90 2.72
C GLN A 25 7.93 -15.28 2.47
N GLY A 26 8.90 -15.52 3.36
CA GLY A 26 10.25 -14.95 3.26
C GLY A 26 10.35 -13.44 3.54
N GLN A 27 9.23 -12.76 3.83
CA GLN A 27 9.15 -11.32 4.09
C GLN A 27 8.18 -11.02 5.22
N THR A 28 8.25 -9.81 5.79
CA THR A 28 7.31 -9.42 6.84
C THR A 28 5.92 -9.18 6.27
N PHE A 29 4.88 -9.40 7.08
CA PHE A 29 3.51 -9.07 6.67
C PHE A 29 3.35 -7.58 6.33
N THR A 30 4.00 -6.69 7.08
CA THR A 30 3.94 -5.25 6.84
C THR A 30 4.55 -4.86 5.50
N ASP A 31 5.68 -5.47 5.12
CA ASP A 31 6.30 -5.23 3.81
C ASP A 31 5.42 -5.75 2.67
N TYR A 32 4.90 -6.97 2.81
CA TYR A 32 3.95 -7.56 1.86
C TYR A 32 2.73 -6.66 1.67
N LEU A 33 2.06 -6.30 2.76
CA LEU A 33 0.87 -5.45 2.73
C LEU A 33 1.17 -4.08 2.11
N THR A 34 2.32 -3.49 2.43
CA THR A 34 2.77 -2.23 1.84
C THR A 34 2.92 -2.36 0.33
N ALA A 35 3.56 -3.43 -0.16
CA ALA A 35 3.73 -3.67 -1.59
C ALA A 35 2.36 -3.83 -2.28
N THR A 36 1.48 -4.69 -1.74
CA THR A 36 0.12 -4.90 -2.28
C THR A 36 -0.67 -3.59 -2.38
N ARG A 37 -0.64 -2.77 -1.32
CA ARG A 37 -1.31 -1.46 -1.31
C ARG A 37 -0.76 -0.51 -2.36
N LEU A 38 0.57 -0.47 -2.53
CA LEU A 38 1.21 0.40 -3.51
C LEU A 38 0.91 -0.03 -4.93
N ASP A 39 0.83 -1.33 -5.21
CA ASP A 39 0.46 -1.81 -6.54
C ASP A 39 -0.99 -1.47 -6.88
N LYS A 40 -1.91 -1.62 -5.92
CA LYS A 40 -3.29 -1.14 -6.10
C LYS A 40 -3.35 0.39 -6.28
N ALA A 41 -2.51 1.13 -5.56
CA ALA A 41 -2.46 2.59 -5.73
C ALA A 41 -1.98 2.97 -7.14
N LYS A 42 -0.94 2.32 -7.67
CA LYS A 42 -0.48 2.52 -9.05
C LYS A 42 -1.59 2.22 -10.07
N GLU A 43 -2.33 1.13 -9.87
CA GLU A 43 -3.47 0.76 -10.71
C GLU A 43 -4.54 1.86 -10.72
N LEU A 44 -4.97 2.34 -9.54
CA LEU A 44 -5.96 3.41 -9.42
C LEU A 44 -5.45 4.72 -10.06
N LEU A 45 -4.19 5.09 -9.82
CA LEU A 45 -3.59 6.28 -10.42
C LEU A 45 -3.55 6.23 -11.95
N ARG A 46 -3.50 5.04 -12.55
CA ARG A 46 -3.51 4.83 -14.00
C ARG A 46 -4.93 4.78 -14.57
N THR A 47 -5.85 4.16 -13.86
CA THR A 47 -7.18 3.80 -14.39
C THR A 47 -8.23 4.86 -14.12
N ASP A 48 -8.08 5.62 -13.03
CA ASP A 48 -9.07 6.61 -12.60
C ASP A 48 -8.40 7.96 -12.32
N PRO A 49 -8.28 8.84 -13.34
CA PRO A 49 -7.66 10.15 -13.18
C PRO A 49 -8.53 11.13 -12.37
N ALA A 50 -9.82 10.85 -12.18
CA ALA A 50 -10.75 11.71 -11.45
C ALA A 50 -10.53 11.64 -9.94
N LEU A 51 -10.05 10.49 -9.42
CA LEU A 51 -9.74 10.35 -8.01
C LEU A 51 -8.63 11.33 -7.60
N SER A 52 -8.83 12.04 -6.50
CA SER A 52 -7.75 12.78 -5.83
C SER A 52 -6.71 11.83 -5.23
N ILE A 53 -5.51 12.33 -4.96
CA ILE A 53 -4.46 11.54 -4.28
C ILE A 53 -4.92 11.10 -2.88
N SER A 54 -5.74 11.91 -2.22
CA SER A 54 -6.31 11.60 -0.91
C SER A 54 -7.29 10.42 -0.98
N GLU A 55 -8.18 10.42 -1.98
CA GLU A 55 -9.11 9.30 -2.20
C GLU A 55 -8.39 8.01 -2.55
N VAL A 56 -7.33 8.08 -3.38
CA VAL A 56 -6.48 6.92 -3.65
C VAL A 56 -5.86 6.39 -2.36
N ALA A 57 -5.30 7.27 -1.52
CA ALA A 57 -4.71 6.89 -0.23
C ALA A 57 -5.74 6.17 0.66
N GLY A 58 -6.94 6.73 0.81
CA GLY A 58 -8.03 6.13 1.58
C GLY A 58 -8.45 4.76 1.02
N LYS A 59 -8.62 4.65 -0.30
CA LYS A 59 -8.99 3.38 -0.96
C LYS A 59 -7.96 2.27 -0.81
N VAL A 60 -6.68 2.61 -0.65
CA VAL A 60 -5.61 1.62 -0.40
C VAL A 60 -5.26 1.47 1.08
N GLY A 61 -6.07 2.04 1.98
CA GLY A 61 -5.97 1.82 3.43
C GLY A 61 -4.95 2.70 4.15
N TYR A 62 -4.70 3.92 3.65
CA TYR A 62 -3.96 4.96 4.37
C TYR A 62 -4.89 6.13 4.69
N GLU A 63 -5.05 6.43 5.98
CA GLU A 63 -5.85 7.56 6.47
C GLU A 63 -5.12 8.90 6.25
N ASP A 64 -3.80 8.92 6.43
CA ASP A 64 -2.96 10.09 6.18
C ASP A 64 -2.41 10.08 4.74
N ALA A 65 -2.98 10.94 3.90
CA ALA A 65 -2.56 11.13 2.51
C ALA A 65 -1.12 11.66 2.37
N ASN A 66 -0.62 12.44 3.33
CA ASN A 66 0.76 12.94 3.35
C ASN A 66 1.75 11.83 3.70
N TYR A 67 1.40 10.96 4.65
CA TYR A 67 2.16 9.75 4.95
C TYR A 67 2.21 8.82 3.72
N PHE A 68 1.05 8.54 3.11
CA PHE A 68 0.97 7.76 1.88
C PHE A 68 1.86 8.33 0.78
N SER A 69 1.80 9.64 0.53
CA SER A 69 2.59 10.28 -0.53
C SER A 69 4.09 10.16 -0.30
N ARG A 70 4.54 10.28 0.96
CA ARG A 70 5.94 10.08 1.34
C ARG A 70 6.38 8.63 1.15
N LEU A 71 5.56 7.68 1.60
CA LEU A 71 5.82 6.24 1.46
C LEU A 71 5.85 5.81 -0.01
N PHE A 72 4.87 6.24 -0.80
CA PHE A 72 4.79 5.97 -2.23
C PHE A 72 6.03 6.49 -2.95
N LYS A 73 6.47 7.73 -2.67
CA LYS A 73 7.72 8.27 -3.20
C LYS A 73 8.94 7.45 -2.79
N LYS A 74 9.05 7.08 -1.51
CA LYS A 74 10.16 6.25 -1.01
C LYS A 74 10.25 4.90 -1.73
N LYS A 75 9.12 4.28 -2.04
CA LYS A 75 9.06 2.93 -2.63
C LYS A 75 9.06 2.92 -4.17
N THR A 76 8.64 4.01 -4.82
CA THR A 76 8.51 4.07 -6.30
C THR A 76 9.45 5.09 -6.96
N GLY A 77 10.10 5.95 -6.18
CA GLY A 77 10.92 7.06 -6.68
C GLY A 77 10.13 8.30 -7.12
N LEU A 78 8.80 8.22 -7.25
CA LEU A 78 7.94 9.31 -7.72
C LEU A 78 6.84 9.62 -6.72
N THR A 79 6.42 10.87 -6.61
CA THR A 79 5.18 11.18 -5.86
C THR A 79 3.97 10.60 -6.61
N PRO A 80 2.84 10.29 -5.93
CA PRO A 80 1.63 9.81 -6.59
C PRO A 80 1.19 10.71 -7.76
N ALA A 81 1.24 12.03 -7.58
CA ALA A 81 0.90 13.01 -8.62
C ALA A 81 1.86 12.94 -9.83
N ARG A 82 3.17 12.84 -9.60
CA ARG A 82 4.15 12.71 -10.68
C ARG A 82 4.04 11.37 -11.39
N TYR A 83 3.76 10.30 -10.65
CA TYR A 83 3.50 8.97 -11.22
C TYR A 83 2.29 9.02 -12.15
N ARG A 84 1.16 9.57 -11.69
CA ARG A 84 -0.04 9.76 -12.51
C ARG A 84 0.25 10.54 -13.79
N LYS A 85 0.89 11.71 -13.68
CA LYS A 85 1.23 12.55 -14.83
C LYS A 85 2.05 11.77 -15.86
N LYS A 86 3.09 11.07 -15.42
CA LYS A 86 3.94 10.24 -16.27
C LYS A 86 3.16 9.12 -16.98
N GLU A 87 2.21 8.48 -16.29
CA GLU A 87 1.42 7.40 -16.88
C GLU A 87 0.34 7.90 -17.86
N ILE A 88 -0.14 9.14 -17.68
CA ILE A 88 -1.02 9.80 -18.66
C ILE A 88 -0.22 10.19 -19.90
N GLU A 89 0.98 10.75 -19.74
CA GLU A 89 1.87 11.14 -20.86
C GLU A 89 2.38 9.93 -21.68
N ARG A 90 2.26 8.72 -21.16
CA ARG A 90 2.63 7.47 -21.85
C ARG A 90 1.51 6.86 -22.68
N ARG A 91 0.29 7.39 -22.59
CA ARG A 91 -0.88 6.96 -23.36
C ARG A 91 -1.06 7.83 -24.59
#